data_AF-A0A6P6MPW5-F1
#
_entry.id   AF-A0A6P6MPW5-F1
#
_cell.length_a   1.000
_cell.length_b   1.000
_cell.length_c   1.000
_cell.angle_alpha   90.00
_cell.angle_beta   90.00
_cell.angle_gamma   90.00
#
_symmetry.space_group_name_H-M   'P 1'
#
loop_
_entity.id
_entity.type
_entity.pdbx_description
1 polymer ?
#
loop_
_entity_poly.entity_id
_entity_poly.type
_entity_poly.pdbx_seq_one_letter_code
_entity_poly.pdbx_strand_id
1 'polypeptide(L)'
;MAGVFEVEVNGVEHDHGHGHSDDASQIGLSELSPEDKWRLEHAKMHARHKGHESMHAEMVLILIVTLIIAQLVLVQWKQRHPKSYNLVTLFQMWVVPLYFTTKLHWWRFLVTWFIFSFLMTFITFRATRKPLDCNTPRLVYKWFLLLYKISYTTGIVGYTVVMFTLFGINLIFRVSII
;
A
#
# COMPACT_ATOMS: atom_id res chain seq x y z
N MET A 1 48.09 53.85 15.84
CA MET A 1 48.40 52.40 15.73
C MET A 1 47.86 51.95 14.40
N ALA A 2 48.69 51.96 13.35
CA ALA A 2 49.45 50.79 12.87
C ALA A 2 48.48 49.65 12.48
N GLY A 3 48.32 49.23 11.23
CA GLY A 3 49.13 49.39 10.03
C GLY A 3 49.00 48.08 9.22
N VAL A 4 49.29 48.15 7.92
CA VAL A 4 49.54 47.02 7.01
C VAL A 4 48.31 46.37 6.38
N PHE A 5 47.86 46.98 5.28
CA PHE A 5 47.22 46.26 4.18
C PHE A 5 47.83 46.79 2.88
N GLU A 6 48.95 46.19 2.47
CA GLU A 6 49.50 46.24 1.12
C GLU A 6 50.75 45.34 1.09
N VAL A 7 50.66 44.20 0.38
CA VAL A 7 51.72 43.72 -0.51
C VAL A 7 51.04 42.89 -1.60
N GLU A 8 50.93 43.50 -2.77
CA GLU A 8 50.74 42.84 -4.06
C GLU A 8 52.06 42.16 -4.46
N VAL A 9 52.03 40.87 -4.84
CA VAL A 9 53.07 40.27 -5.70
C VAL A 9 52.38 39.43 -6.77
N ASN A 10 52.52 39.91 -8.00
CA ASN A 10 52.21 39.24 -9.25
C ASN A 10 52.86 37.85 -9.37
N GLY A 11 52.15 36.95 -10.04
CA GLY A 11 52.68 35.66 -10.49
C GLY A 11 51.64 34.92 -11.34
N VAL A 12 51.58 35.27 -12.62
CA VAL A 12 50.96 34.46 -13.67
C VAL A 12 51.81 33.21 -13.86
N GLU A 13 51.23 32.01 -13.73
CA GLU A 13 51.57 30.87 -14.59
C GLU A 13 50.51 29.76 -14.52
N HIS A 14 50.16 29.28 -15.71
CA HIS A 14 49.30 28.12 -15.97
C HIS A 14 49.86 26.85 -15.32
N ASP A 15 49.00 26.02 -14.73
CA ASP A 15 49.30 24.59 -14.70
C ASP A 15 48.04 23.73 -14.94
N HIS A 16 48.00 23.12 -16.11
CA HIS A 16 47.17 21.95 -16.40
C HIS A 16 47.83 20.73 -15.75
N GLY A 17 47.79 20.65 -14.42
CA GLY A 17 48.34 19.55 -13.63
C GLY A 17 47.33 18.41 -13.40
N HIS A 18 46.58 17.99 -14.43
CA HIS A 18 45.68 16.83 -14.34
C HIS A 18 46.51 15.55 -14.49
N GLY A 19 47.17 15.14 -13.41
CA GLY A 19 47.94 13.87 -13.42
C GLY A 19 48.92 13.64 -12.29
N HIS A 20 49.17 14.61 -11.39
CA HIS A 20 50.17 14.44 -10.32
C HIS A 20 49.60 14.39 -8.89
N SER A 21 48.37 14.87 -8.69
CA SER A 21 47.68 14.82 -7.39
C SER A 21 47.10 13.45 -7.05
N ASP A 22 46.77 12.63 -8.06
CA ASP A 22 46.25 11.28 -7.87
C ASP A 22 47.36 10.27 -7.52
N ASP A 23 48.59 10.48 -8.00
CA ASP A 23 49.73 9.62 -7.69
C ASP A 23 50.31 9.92 -6.30
N ALA A 24 50.45 11.20 -5.93
CA ALA A 24 50.93 11.58 -4.59
C ALA A 24 49.97 11.13 -3.46
N SER A 25 48.65 11.14 -3.74
CA SER A 25 47.66 10.65 -2.79
C SER A 25 47.60 9.12 -2.71
N GLN A 26 47.90 8.40 -3.80
CA GLN A 26 48.05 6.94 -3.78
C GLN A 26 49.35 6.45 -3.14
N ILE A 27 50.46 7.17 -3.31
CA ILE A 27 51.75 6.86 -2.68
C ILE A 27 51.66 7.09 -1.16
N GLY A 28 51.07 8.21 -0.73
CA GLY A 28 50.80 8.48 0.68
C GLY A 28 49.79 7.52 1.31
N LEU A 29 48.83 6.99 0.54
CA LEU A 29 47.95 5.92 1.02
C LEU A 29 48.70 4.59 1.19
N SER A 30 49.71 4.32 0.36
CA SER A 30 50.42 3.04 0.30
C SER A 30 51.41 2.86 1.47
N GLU A 31 51.98 3.94 1.99
CA GLU A 31 52.90 3.98 3.14
C GLU A 31 52.21 3.93 4.52
N LEU A 32 50.88 4.02 4.58
CA LEU A 32 50.14 3.90 5.83
C LEU A 32 50.14 2.46 6.35
N SER A 33 50.35 2.32 7.66
CA SER A 33 50.19 1.04 8.39
C SER A 33 48.85 0.39 8.00
N PRO A 34 48.76 -0.94 7.85
CA PRO A 34 47.53 -1.63 7.47
C PRO A 34 46.31 -1.26 8.34
N GLU A 35 46.53 -0.83 9.58
CA GLU A 35 45.49 -0.32 10.47
C GLU A 35 44.90 1.03 10.04
N ASP A 36 45.73 1.92 9.51
CA ASP A 36 45.32 3.28 9.11
C ASP A 36 44.57 3.26 7.77
N LYS A 37 44.95 2.34 6.86
CA LYS A 37 44.16 2.03 5.67
C LYS A 37 42.76 1.52 6.04
N TRP A 38 42.68 0.60 7.01
CA TRP A 38 41.41 0.08 7.51
C TRP A 38 40.55 1.17 8.16
N ARG A 39 41.13 2.05 8.97
CA ARG A 39 40.43 3.21 9.57
C ARG A 39 39.93 4.18 8.52
N LEU A 40 40.75 4.50 7.53
CA LEU A 40 40.39 5.39 6.44
C LEU A 40 39.26 4.80 5.59
N GLU A 41 39.32 3.50 5.31
CA GLU A 41 38.30 2.78 4.55
C GLU A 41 37.00 2.64 5.33
N HIS A 42 37.04 2.40 6.64
CA HIS A 42 35.87 2.41 7.54
C HIS A 42 35.23 3.81 7.59
N ALA A 43 36.05 4.86 7.73
CA ALA A 43 35.57 6.24 7.73
C ALA A 43 34.93 6.61 6.38
N LYS A 44 35.52 6.18 5.27
CA LYS A 44 35.00 6.38 3.91
C LYS A 44 33.71 5.58 3.65
N MET A 45 33.61 4.36 4.17
CA MET A 45 32.41 3.53 4.16
C MET A 45 31.26 4.19 4.94
N HIS A 46 31.53 4.73 6.14
CA HIS A 46 30.54 5.47 6.93
C HIS A 46 30.13 6.79 6.27
N ALA A 47 31.07 7.50 5.63
CA ALA A 47 30.76 8.73 4.90
C ALA A 47 29.82 8.48 3.71
N ARG A 48 29.99 7.36 2.99
CA ARG A 48 29.09 6.96 1.90
C ARG A 48 27.73 6.46 2.40
N HIS A 49 27.68 5.79 3.55
CA HIS A 49 26.40 5.37 4.15
C HIS A 49 25.60 6.55 4.71
N LYS A 50 26.25 7.61 5.22
CA LYS A 50 25.58 8.80 5.74
C LYS A 50 24.66 9.49 4.72
N GLY A 51 25.05 9.51 3.45
CA GLY A 51 24.24 10.08 2.36
C GLY A 51 23.06 9.19 1.93
N HIS A 52 23.24 7.88 2.01
CA HIS A 52 22.16 6.91 1.74
C HIS A 52 21.16 6.86 2.91
N GLU A 53 21.64 6.91 4.15
CA GLU A 53 20.83 7.01 5.37
C GLU A 53 20.09 8.35 5.46
N SER A 54 20.69 9.46 5.03
CA SER A 54 19.97 10.75 5.01
C SER A 54 18.81 10.75 4.02
N MET A 55 18.95 10.07 2.88
CA MET A 55 17.88 9.95 1.89
C MET A 55 16.75 9.02 2.38
N HIS A 56 17.10 7.88 3.01
CA HIS A 56 16.13 7.00 3.66
C HIS A 56 15.43 7.70 4.83
N ALA A 57 16.17 8.46 5.64
CA ALA A 57 15.62 9.22 6.76
C ALA A 57 14.64 10.30 6.28
N GLU A 58 14.90 10.97 5.16
CA GLU A 58 13.98 11.96 4.59
C GLU A 58 12.68 11.31 4.12
N MET A 59 12.74 10.19 3.39
CA MET A 59 11.54 9.45 2.97
C MET A 59 10.73 8.96 4.16
N VAL A 60 11.39 8.42 5.19
CA VAL A 60 10.73 7.93 6.41
C VAL A 60 10.13 9.07 7.22
N LEU A 61 10.82 10.21 7.35
CA LEU A 61 10.32 11.36 8.09
C LEU A 61 9.04 11.92 7.44
N ILE A 62 9.03 12.06 6.12
CA ILE A 62 7.83 12.49 5.39
C ILE A 62 6.71 11.45 5.55
N LEU A 63 7.02 10.16 5.49
CA LEU A 63 6.05 9.09 5.71
C LEU A 63 5.46 9.13 7.13
N ILE A 64 6.28 9.32 8.17
CA ILE A 64 5.80 9.40 9.56
C ILE A 64 4.91 10.63 9.75
N VAL A 65 5.35 11.80 9.30
CA VAL A 65 4.58 13.04 9.42
C VAL A 65 3.25 12.92 8.67
N THR A 66 3.25 12.40 7.45
CA THR A 66 2.01 12.22 6.66
C THR A 66 1.08 11.19 7.30
N LEU A 67 1.59 10.08 7.86
CA LEU A 67 0.79 9.11 8.59
C LEU A 67 0.16 9.70 9.84
N ILE A 68 0.90 10.49 10.62
CA ILE A 68 0.36 11.17 11.81
C ILE A 68 -0.76 12.12 11.40
N ILE A 69 -0.53 12.97 10.38
CA ILE A 69 -1.55 13.91 9.89
C ILE A 69 -2.77 13.15 9.39
N ALA A 70 -2.58 12.10 8.57
CA ALA A 70 -3.67 11.28 8.06
C ALA A 70 -4.48 10.66 9.20
N GLN A 71 -3.82 10.15 10.23
CA GLN A 71 -4.47 9.57 11.39
C GLN A 71 -5.27 10.61 12.18
N LEU A 72 -4.71 11.80 12.41
CA LEU A 72 -5.41 12.92 13.06
C LEU A 72 -6.63 13.33 12.24
N VAL A 73 -6.49 13.50 10.93
CA VAL A 73 -7.60 13.83 10.03
C VAL A 73 -8.69 12.75 10.11
N LEU A 74 -8.35 11.46 10.06
CA LEU A 74 -9.30 10.37 10.17
C LEU A 74 -10.05 10.38 11.52
N VAL A 75 -9.33 10.56 12.62
CA VAL A 75 -9.92 10.60 13.96
C VAL A 75 -10.82 11.83 14.13
N GLN A 76 -10.36 13.01 13.70
CA GLN A 76 -11.15 14.24 13.73
C GLN A 76 -12.38 14.15 12.85
N TRP A 77 -12.24 13.56 11.66
CA TRP A 77 -13.34 13.36 10.73
C TRP A 77 -14.39 12.40 11.28
N LYS A 78 -13.97 11.29 11.90
CA LYS A 78 -14.86 10.35 12.58
C LYS A 78 -15.63 11.02 13.73
N GLN A 79 -14.97 11.86 14.52
CA GLN A 79 -15.60 12.57 15.64
C GLN A 79 -16.57 13.65 15.17
N ARG A 80 -16.22 14.44 14.15
CA ARG A 80 -17.04 15.57 13.68
C ARG A 80 -18.18 15.16 12.75
N HIS A 81 -17.97 14.16 11.88
CA HIS A 81 -18.95 13.71 10.90
C HIS A 81 -19.07 12.17 10.84
N PRO A 82 -19.61 11.52 11.88
CA PRO A 82 -19.70 10.06 11.96
C PRO A 82 -20.52 9.46 10.81
N LYS A 83 -21.56 10.16 10.32
CA LYS A 83 -22.38 9.70 9.18
C LYS A 83 -21.56 9.60 7.90
N SER A 84 -20.81 10.65 7.57
CA SER A 84 -19.98 10.67 6.36
C SER A 84 -18.82 9.68 6.45
N TYR A 85 -18.19 9.58 7.62
CA TYR A 85 -17.13 8.60 7.87
C TYR A 85 -17.61 7.15 7.66
N ASN A 86 -18.77 6.80 8.22
CA ASN A 86 -19.35 5.46 8.05
C ASN A 86 -19.72 5.17 6.60
N LEU A 87 -20.28 6.14 5.87
CA LEU A 87 -20.63 5.98 4.46
C LEU A 87 -19.38 5.77 3.59
N VAL A 88 -18.34 6.59 3.76
CA VAL A 88 -17.11 6.45 2.99
C VAL A 88 -16.39 5.15 3.32
N THR A 89 -16.32 4.77 4.60
CA THR A 89 -15.70 3.50 5.01
C THR A 89 -16.46 2.30 4.44
N LEU A 90 -17.80 2.33 4.49
CA LEU A 90 -18.64 1.29 3.89
C LEU A 90 -18.41 1.20 2.37
N PHE A 91 -18.36 2.34 1.70
CA PHE A 91 -18.11 2.40 0.26
C PHE A 91 -16.72 1.87 -0.09
N GLN A 92 -15.69 2.26 0.66
CA GLN A 92 -14.32 1.79 0.46
C GLN A 92 -14.21 0.27 0.67
N MET A 93 -14.81 -0.27 1.74
CA MET A 93 -14.85 -1.72 1.96
C MET A 93 -15.57 -2.47 0.84
N TRP A 94 -16.59 -1.87 0.22
CA TRP A 94 -17.31 -2.46 -0.91
C TRP A 94 -16.52 -2.36 -2.24
N VAL A 95 -15.78 -1.28 -2.50
CA VAL A 95 -15.04 -1.09 -3.76
C VAL A 95 -13.71 -1.84 -3.79
N VAL A 96 -13.03 -2.01 -2.66
CA VAL A 96 -11.71 -2.66 -2.60
C VAL A 96 -11.73 -4.08 -3.22
N PRO A 97 -12.64 -5.00 -2.86
CA PRO A 97 -12.72 -6.32 -3.49
C PRO A 97 -12.98 -6.26 -5.00
N LEU A 98 -13.78 -5.29 -5.46
CA LEU A 98 -14.08 -5.08 -6.88
C LEU A 98 -12.81 -4.67 -7.64
N TYR A 99 -12.02 -3.74 -7.07
CA TYR A 99 -10.76 -3.29 -7.67
C TYR A 99 -9.77 -4.46 -7.85
N PHE A 100 -9.55 -5.25 -6.80
CA PHE A 100 -8.66 -6.41 -6.86
C PHE A 100 -9.15 -7.46 -7.89
N THR A 101 -10.43 -7.82 -7.84
CA THR A 101 -10.98 -8.84 -8.76
C THR A 101 -11.02 -8.41 -10.22
N THR A 102 -11.13 -7.11 -10.48
CA THR A 102 -10.99 -6.55 -11.83
C THR A 102 -9.56 -6.66 -12.34
N LYS A 103 -8.57 -6.34 -11.50
CA LYS A 103 -7.14 -6.51 -11.85
C LYS A 103 -6.77 -7.97 -12.10
N LEU A 104 -7.40 -8.91 -11.39
CA LEU A 104 -7.22 -10.35 -11.58
C LEU A 104 -8.08 -10.92 -12.74
N HIS A 105 -8.83 -10.09 -13.48
CA HIS A 105 -9.72 -10.48 -14.59
C HIS A 105 -10.71 -11.60 -14.24
N TRP A 106 -11.16 -11.68 -12.99
CA TRP A 106 -12.04 -12.77 -12.55
C TRP A 106 -13.51 -12.50 -12.87
N TRP A 107 -13.89 -12.77 -14.12
CA TRP A 107 -15.22 -12.43 -14.67
C TRP A 107 -16.40 -13.01 -13.89
N ARG A 108 -16.30 -14.25 -13.39
CA ARG A 108 -17.37 -14.93 -12.62
C ARG A 108 -17.71 -14.19 -11.32
N PHE A 109 -16.68 -13.71 -10.63
CA PHE A 109 -16.86 -12.94 -9.40
C PHE A 109 -17.46 -11.58 -9.71
N LEU A 110 -16.97 -10.89 -10.75
CA LEU A 110 -17.49 -9.59 -11.17
C LEU A 110 -18.97 -9.65 -11.50
N VAL A 111 -19.43 -10.61 -12.30
CA VAL A 111 -20.86 -10.73 -12.66
C VAL A 111 -21.73 -10.91 -11.41
N THR A 112 -21.35 -11.84 -10.52
CA THR A 112 -22.09 -12.07 -9.26
C THR A 112 -22.09 -10.81 -8.39
N TRP A 113 -20.97 -10.11 -8.31
CA TRP A 113 -20.80 -8.89 -7.53
C TRP A 113 -21.68 -7.75 -8.06
N PHE A 114 -21.74 -7.56 -9.38
CA PHE A 114 -22.59 -6.56 -10.02
C PHE A 114 -24.07 -6.83 -9.78
N ILE A 115 -24.53 -8.07 -9.94
CA ILE A 115 -25.92 -8.46 -9.67
C ILE A 115 -26.27 -8.20 -8.20
N PHE A 116 -25.44 -8.69 -7.28
CA PHE A 116 -25.65 -8.48 -5.85
C PHE A 116 -25.73 -6.99 -5.49
N SER A 117 -24.80 -6.19 -6.01
CA SER A 117 -24.75 -4.77 -5.72
C SER A 117 -25.94 -4.01 -6.28
N PHE A 118 -26.37 -4.34 -7.50
CA PHE A 118 -27.57 -3.77 -8.11
C PHE A 118 -28.83 -4.09 -7.29
N LEU A 119 -29.00 -5.35 -6.87
CA LEU A 119 -30.12 -5.75 -6.00
C LEU A 119 -30.08 -5.00 -4.65
N MET A 120 -28.92 -4.94 -4.01
CA MET A 120 -28.74 -4.26 -2.73
C MET A 120 -29.06 -2.77 -2.84
N THR A 121 -28.53 -2.07 -3.86
CA THR A 121 -28.83 -0.65 -4.08
C THR A 121 -30.31 -0.42 -4.38
N PHE A 122 -30.95 -1.30 -5.16
CA PHE A 122 -32.38 -1.18 -5.46
C PHE A 122 -33.26 -1.30 -4.20
N ILE A 123 -32.96 -2.26 -3.32
CA ILE A 123 -33.67 -2.44 -2.05
C ILE A 123 -33.43 -1.25 -1.13
N THR A 124 -32.18 -0.80 -0.96
CA THR A 124 -31.83 0.36 -0.15
C THR A 124 -32.46 1.64 -0.68
N PHE A 125 -32.53 1.81 -1.99
CA PHE A 125 -33.16 2.96 -2.63
C PHE A 125 -34.66 3.01 -2.33
N ARG A 126 -35.35 1.88 -2.46
CA ARG A 126 -36.77 1.75 -2.06
C ARG A 126 -36.97 2.02 -0.57
N ALA A 127 -36.05 1.59 0.29
CA ALA A 127 -36.11 1.79 1.74
C ALA A 127 -35.82 3.24 2.19
N THR A 128 -35.08 4.03 1.39
CA THR A 128 -34.61 5.37 1.76
C THR A 128 -35.53 6.50 1.26
N ARG A 129 -36.47 6.21 0.35
CA ARG A 129 -37.46 7.18 -0.15
C ARG A 129 -38.44 7.59 0.97
N LYS A 130 -38.74 8.90 1.06
CA LYS A 130 -39.77 9.48 1.95
C LYS A 130 -40.94 10.03 1.11
N PRO A 131 -42.21 9.96 1.56
CA PRO A 131 -42.71 9.34 2.80
C PRO A 131 -42.62 7.81 2.77
N LEU A 132 -42.42 7.18 3.93
CA LEU A 132 -42.36 5.72 4.02
C LEU A 132 -43.76 5.14 3.84
N ASP A 133 -44.01 4.55 2.68
CA ASP A 133 -45.22 3.78 2.42
C ASP A 133 -45.28 2.56 3.36
N CYS A 134 -46.46 2.22 3.88
CA CYS A 134 -46.70 1.10 4.78
C CYS A 134 -46.28 -0.27 4.18
N ASN A 135 -46.14 -0.37 2.85
CA ASN A 135 -45.63 -1.55 2.16
C ASN A 135 -44.09 -1.70 2.18
N THR A 136 -43.35 -0.63 2.45
CA THR A 136 -41.87 -0.60 2.44
C THR A 136 -41.23 -1.60 3.41
N PRO A 137 -41.65 -1.68 4.70
CA PRO A 137 -41.10 -2.70 5.61
C PRO A 137 -41.35 -4.12 5.09
N ARG A 138 -42.56 -4.42 4.59
CA ARG A 138 -42.90 -5.75 4.05
C ARG A 138 -42.02 -6.16 2.88
N LEU A 139 -41.67 -5.23 1.99
CA LEU A 139 -40.78 -5.49 0.86
C LEU A 139 -39.37 -5.84 1.34
N VAL A 140 -38.81 -5.06 2.26
CA VAL A 140 -37.48 -5.31 2.84
C VAL A 140 -37.43 -6.68 3.53
N TYR A 141 -38.43 -7.00 4.37
CA TYR A 141 -38.50 -8.32 5.03
C TYR A 141 -38.57 -9.48 4.04
N LYS A 142 -39.38 -9.37 2.97
CA LYS A 142 -39.45 -10.41 1.93
C LYS A 142 -38.11 -10.60 1.21
N TRP A 143 -37.39 -9.53 0.92
CA TRP A 143 -36.07 -9.61 0.29
C TRP A 143 -35.03 -10.26 1.19
N PHE A 144 -34.93 -9.85 2.46
CA PHE A 144 -34.02 -10.48 3.41
C PHE A 144 -34.36 -11.96 3.64
N LEU A 145 -35.64 -12.32 3.69
CA LEU A 145 -36.08 -13.71 3.78
C LEU A 145 -35.72 -14.52 2.52
N LEU A 146 -35.81 -13.91 1.34
CA LEU A 146 -35.40 -14.51 0.08
C LEU A 146 -33.87 -14.73 0.04
N LEU A 147 -33.07 -13.75 0.46
CA LEU A 147 -31.63 -13.90 0.62
C LEU A 147 -31.28 -15.01 1.61
N TYR A 148 -31.95 -15.07 2.76
CA TYR A 148 -31.78 -16.14 3.74
C TYR A 148 -32.04 -17.51 3.11
N LYS A 149 -33.14 -17.67 2.37
CA LYS A 149 -33.45 -18.93 1.67
C LYS A 149 -32.38 -19.29 0.64
N ILE A 150 -31.95 -18.35 -0.20
CA ILE A 150 -30.90 -18.59 -1.21
C ILE A 150 -29.60 -19.01 -0.54
N SER A 151 -29.16 -18.29 0.50
CA SER A 151 -27.93 -18.60 1.22
C SER A 151 -28.01 -19.94 1.95
N TYR A 152 -29.14 -20.23 2.59
CA TYR A 152 -29.38 -21.52 3.26
C TYR A 152 -29.36 -22.68 2.27
N THR A 153 -30.09 -22.58 1.16
CA THR A 153 -30.12 -23.60 0.12
C THR A 153 -28.74 -23.77 -0.52
N THR A 154 -28.06 -22.67 -0.86
CA THR A 154 -26.70 -22.73 -1.44
C THR A 154 -25.70 -23.33 -0.46
N GLY A 155 -25.82 -23.00 0.84
CA GLY A 155 -24.99 -23.56 1.90
C GLY A 155 -25.18 -25.06 2.06
N ILE A 156 -26.43 -25.54 2.06
CA ILE A 156 -26.74 -26.99 2.07
C ILE A 156 -26.17 -27.65 0.83
N VAL A 157 -26.45 -27.11 -0.36
CA VAL A 157 -25.95 -27.68 -1.62
C VAL A 157 -24.43 -27.73 -1.62
N GLY A 158 -23.75 -26.64 -1.23
CA GLY A 158 -22.31 -26.57 -1.13
C GLY A 158 -21.74 -27.59 -0.12
N TYR A 159 -22.34 -27.69 1.06
CA TYR A 159 -21.97 -28.69 2.06
C TYR A 159 -22.14 -30.11 1.52
N THR A 160 -23.27 -30.40 0.89
CA THR A 160 -23.55 -31.70 0.28
C THR A 160 -22.55 -32.03 -0.82
N VAL A 161 -22.19 -31.08 -1.68
CA VAL A 161 -21.14 -31.25 -2.72
C VAL A 161 -19.77 -31.54 -2.09
N VAL A 162 -19.40 -30.81 -1.04
CA VAL A 162 -18.13 -31.05 -0.31
C VAL A 162 -18.14 -32.43 0.34
N MET A 163 -19.24 -32.81 1.01
CA MET A 163 -19.38 -34.14 1.60
C MET A 163 -19.26 -35.23 0.53
N PHE A 164 -19.99 -35.14 -0.59
CA PHE A 164 -19.87 -36.10 -1.69
C PHE A 164 -18.48 -36.17 -2.31
N THR A 165 -17.77 -35.04 -2.36
CA THR A 165 -16.37 -35.00 -2.81
C THR A 165 -15.44 -35.73 -1.85
N LEU A 166 -15.61 -35.54 -0.53
CA LEU A 166 -14.83 -36.22 0.51
C LEU A 166 -15.16 -37.72 0.62
N PHE A 167 -16.41 -38.13 0.37
CA PHE A 167 -16.82 -39.53 0.29
C PHE A 167 -16.27 -40.27 -0.96
N GLY A 168 -15.51 -39.59 -1.83
CA GLY A 168 -14.78 -40.24 -2.92
C GLY A 168 -15.59 -40.51 -4.18
N ILE A 169 -16.80 -39.97 -4.32
CA ILE A 169 -17.58 -40.09 -5.58
C ILE A 169 -16.85 -39.44 -6.75
N ASN A 170 -16.08 -38.37 -6.50
CA ASN A 170 -15.16 -37.77 -7.48
C ASN A 170 -14.05 -38.75 -7.95
N LEU A 171 -13.67 -39.76 -7.14
CA LEU A 171 -12.72 -40.82 -7.52
C LEU A 171 -13.40 -41.88 -8.41
N ILE A 172 -14.66 -42.22 -8.12
CA ILE A 172 -15.45 -43.18 -8.91
C ILE A 172 -15.67 -42.66 -10.34
N PHE A 173 -16.00 -41.37 -10.50
CA PHE A 173 -16.14 -40.75 -11.82
C PHE A 173 -14.79 -40.54 -12.54
N ARG A 174 -13.66 -40.44 -11.83
CA ARG A 174 -12.34 -40.32 -12.46
C ARG A 174 -11.75 -41.67 -12.89
N VAL A 175 -12.01 -42.75 -12.14
CA VAL A 175 -11.62 -44.13 -12.52
C VAL A 175 -12.46 -44.66 -13.67
N SER A 176 -13.71 -44.24 -13.81
CA SER A 176 -14.58 -44.70 -14.91
C SER A 176 -14.39 -43.94 -16.24
N ILE A 177 -13.62 -42.85 -16.28
CA ILE A 177 -13.45 -41.96 -17.44
C ILE A 177 -12.00 -41.94 -18.00
N ILE A 178 -11.11 -42.78 -17.43
CA ILE A 178 -9.78 -43.13 -17.95
C ILE A 178 -9.84 -44.60 -18.36
#